data_AF-A0A1Z1M1P4-F1
#
_entry.id   AF-A0A1Z1M1P4-F1
#
_cell.length_a   1.000
_cell.length_b   1.000
_cell.length_c   1.000
_cell.angle_alpha   90.00
_cell.angle_beta   90.00
_cell.angle_gamma   90.00
#
_symmetry.space_group_name_H-M   'P 1'
#
loop_
_entity.id
_entity.type
_entity.pdbx_description
1 polymer ?
#
loop_
_entity_poly.entity_id
_entity_poly.type
_entity_poly.pdbx_seq_one_letter_code
_entity_poly.pdbx_strand_id
1 'polypeptide(L)'
;MKLIIEENFTEVNQNIEKIINITYKEKPESLLEFIIKRILNNKKAADPLDGYIYQKLLKTEQKTIKTKLINYFPKGVVALKPCLDINYEPLQELLINESFKEADELTSKHLCELVKIKAKIEKKWLYFTDIQLLPSEDLFTLDFLWRIYSRGKFGFSVQKQIWIKSNKNWDILWEKINWTSNGLMKRYPQEFEWTTKAPEGHLPLFNQLRGTQALSYLFKRITW
;
A
#
# COMPACT_ATOMS: atom_id res chain seq x y z
N MET A 1 -0.55 11.29 -24.92
CA MET A 1 -1.03 10.94 -23.56
C MET A 1 -2.37 10.18 -23.54
N LYS A 2 -3.14 10.08 -24.66
CA LYS A 2 -4.47 9.44 -24.67
C LYS A 2 -4.45 7.93 -24.33
N LEU A 3 -3.44 7.18 -24.77
CA LEU A 3 -3.25 5.75 -24.44
C LEU A 3 -2.93 5.50 -22.95
N ILE A 4 -2.10 6.36 -22.34
CA ILE A 4 -1.70 6.26 -20.92
C ILE A 4 -2.90 6.49 -19.97
N ILE A 5 -3.95 7.18 -20.42
CA ILE A 5 -5.14 7.44 -19.61
C ILE A 5 -5.94 6.15 -19.34
N GLU A 6 -5.90 5.19 -20.26
CA GLU A 6 -6.70 3.96 -20.17
C GLU A 6 -5.93 2.80 -19.52
N GLU A 7 -4.59 2.81 -19.55
CA GLU A 7 -3.73 1.77 -18.95
C GLU A 7 -3.84 1.70 -17.42
N ASN A 8 -4.02 0.48 -16.89
CA ASN A 8 -3.92 0.17 -15.46
C ASN A 8 -2.48 -0.17 -15.11
N PHE A 9 -1.88 0.60 -14.20
CA PHE A 9 -0.52 0.35 -13.75
C PHE A 9 -0.53 -0.61 -12.55
N THR A 10 0.29 -1.66 -12.59
CA THR A 10 0.50 -2.53 -11.42
C THR A 10 1.63 -2.03 -10.53
N GLU A 11 2.56 -1.27 -11.11
CA GLU A 11 3.72 -0.65 -10.47
C GLU A 11 4.15 0.62 -11.23
N VAL A 12 4.91 1.50 -10.57
CA VAL A 12 5.59 2.62 -11.22
C VAL A 12 7.07 2.28 -11.35
N ASN A 13 7.45 1.75 -12.51
CA ASN A 13 8.85 1.44 -12.82
C ASN A 13 9.70 2.71 -13.08
N GLN A 14 11.01 2.54 -13.19
CA GLN A 14 11.96 3.64 -13.37
C GLN A 14 11.69 4.52 -14.59
N ASN A 15 11.16 3.97 -15.68
CA ASN A 15 10.87 4.74 -16.89
C ASN A 15 9.67 5.65 -16.67
N ILE A 16 8.59 5.12 -16.08
CA ILE A 16 7.42 5.92 -15.71
C ILE A 16 7.83 6.99 -14.70
N GLU A 17 8.65 6.63 -13.71
CA GLU A 17 9.13 7.56 -12.70
C GLU A 17 9.90 8.73 -13.32
N LYS A 18 10.78 8.47 -14.29
CA LYS A 18 11.50 9.50 -15.06
C LYS A 18 10.53 10.42 -15.81
N ILE A 19 9.55 9.86 -16.52
CA ILE A 19 8.56 10.65 -17.30
C ILE A 19 7.75 11.58 -16.38
N ILE A 20 7.26 11.05 -15.26
CA ILE A 20 6.50 11.84 -14.28
C ILE A 20 7.39 12.91 -13.64
N ASN A 21 8.64 12.60 -13.31
CA ASN A 21 9.56 13.59 -12.74
C ASN A 21 9.89 14.72 -13.71
N ILE A 22 10.06 14.43 -15.01
CA ILE A 22 10.27 15.45 -16.05
C ILE A 22 9.00 16.30 -16.20
N THR A 23 7.84 15.66 -16.34
CA THR A 23 6.56 16.36 -16.51
C THR A 23 6.22 17.22 -15.29
N TYR A 24 6.52 16.75 -14.09
CA TYR A 24 6.33 17.51 -12.85
C TYR A 24 7.19 18.78 -12.82
N LYS A 25 8.42 18.73 -13.34
CA LYS A 25 9.32 19.90 -13.39
C LYS A 25 8.88 20.91 -14.45
N GLU A 26 8.42 20.43 -15.60
CA GLU A 26 8.11 21.29 -16.75
C GLU A 26 6.66 21.80 -16.75
N LYS A 27 5.69 20.93 -16.43
CA LYS A 27 4.24 21.15 -16.59
C LYS A 27 3.42 20.41 -15.51
N PRO A 28 3.55 20.78 -14.23
CA PRO A 28 2.84 20.09 -13.13
C PRO A 28 1.31 20.17 -13.25
N GLU A 29 0.76 21.20 -13.90
CA GLU A 29 -0.68 21.32 -14.18
C GLU A 29 -1.18 20.19 -15.07
N SER A 30 -0.38 19.74 -16.04
CA SER A 30 -0.74 18.61 -16.90
C SER A 30 -0.87 17.31 -16.12
N LEU A 31 -0.08 17.13 -15.05
CA LEU A 31 -0.22 15.97 -14.15
C LEU A 31 -1.51 16.06 -13.31
N LEU A 32 -1.86 17.26 -12.84
CA LEU A 32 -3.11 17.49 -12.11
C LEU A 32 -4.33 17.19 -13.00
N GLU A 33 -4.35 17.73 -14.23
CA GLU A 33 -5.42 17.47 -15.20
C GLU A 33 -5.52 15.99 -15.55
N PHE A 34 -4.36 15.31 -15.66
CA PHE A 34 -4.29 13.89 -15.95
C PHE A 34 -4.97 13.03 -14.87
N ILE A 35 -4.65 13.24 -13.59
CA ILE A 35 -5.27 12.46 -12.50
C ILE A 35 -6.75 12.79 -12.32
N ILE A 36 -7.15 14.06 -12.49
CA ILE A 36 -8.57 14.48 -12.47
C ILE A 36 -9.34 13.73 -13.55
N LYS A 37 -8.80 13.74 -14.78
CA LYS A 37 -9.46 13.08 -15.90
C LYS A 37 -9.55 11.56 -15.70
N ARG A 38 -8.49 10.92 -15.21
CA ARG A 38 -8.48 9.48 -14.98
C ARG A 38 -9.46 9.05 -13.90
N ILE A 39 -9.42 9.68 -12.73
CA ILE A 39 -10.20 9.22 -11.58
C ILE A 39 -11.64 9.75 -11.64
N LEU A 40 -11.82 11.05 -11.88
CA LEU A 40 -13.14 11.69 -11.77
C LEU A 40 -13.93 11.59 -13.08
N ASN A 41 -13.33 11.95 -14.20
CA ASN A 41 -14.07 12.01 -15.47
C ASN A 41 -14.30 10.61 -16.06
N ASN A 42 -13.27 9.76 -16.00
CA ASN A 42 -13.35 8.38 -16.52
C ASN A 42 -13.81 7.36 -15.47
N LYS A 43 -14.08 7.80 -14.22
CA LYS A 43 -14.54 6.94 -13.10
C LYS A 43 -13.67 5.71 -12.88
N LYS A 44 -12.36 5.85 -13.11
CA LYS A 44 -11.40 4.76 -12.97
C LYS A 44 -10.98 4.62 -11.52
N ALA A 45 -10.86 3.39 -11.04
CA ALA A 45 -10.24 3.12 -9.74
C ALA A 45 -8.77 3.59 -9.79
N ALA A 46 -8.31 4.26 -8.74
CA ALA A 46 -6.93 4.71 -8.65
C ALA A 46 -5.97 3.52 -8.78
N ASP A 47 -4.83 3.75 -9.42
CA ASP A 47 -3.72 2.80 -9.47
C ASP A 47 -2.44 3.44 -8.89
N PRO A 48 -1.32 2.70 -8.77
CA PRO A 48 -0.08 3.22 -8.22
C PRO A 48 0.48 4.44 -8.96
N LEU A 49 0.16 4.65 -10.24
CA LEU A 49 0.57 5.85 -10.96
C LEU A 49 -0.19 7.06 -10.40
N ASP A 50 -1.49 6.93 -10.21
CA ASP A 50 -2.33 8.01 -9.67
C ASP A 50 -1.88 8.37 -8.24
N GLY A 51 -1.56 7.38 -7.41
CA GLY A 51 -1.01 7.57 -6.06
C GLY A 51 0.33 8.31 -6.08
N TYR A 52 1.25 7.91 -6.98
CA TYR A 52 2.56 8.55 -7.12
C TYR A 52 2.45 10.02 -7.58
N ILE A 53 1.59 10.30 -8.57
CA ILE A 53 1.36 11.67 -9.05
C ILE A 53 0.76 12.51 -7.92
N TYR A 54 -0.22 11.97 -7.18
CA TYR A 54 -0.81 12.67 -6.05
C TYR A 54 0.24 13.05 -4.99
N GLN A 55 1.09 12.10 -4.57
CA GLN A 55 2.17 12.36 -3.60
C GLN A 55 3.15 13.44 -4.10
N LYS A 56 3.48 13.45 -5.39
CA LYS A 56 4.35 14.47 -6.00
C LYS A 56 3.69 15.85 -5.99
N LEU A 57 2.45 15.94 -6.45
CA LEU A 57 1.71 17.20 -6.50
C LEU A 57 1.43 17.75 -5.10
N LEU A 58 1.23 16.90 -4.09
CA LEU A 58 1.03 17.34 -2.71
C LEU A 58 2.27 18.01 -2.10
N LYS A 59 3.47 17.58 -2.53
CA LYS A 59 4.78 18.13 -2.11
C LYS A 59 5.20 19.37 -2.92
N THR A 60 4.38 19.86 -3.84
CA THR A 60 4.71 21.06 -4.62
C THR A 60 4.70 22.33 -3.77
N GLU A 61 5.59 23.27 -4.10
CA GLU A 61 5.61 24.62 -3.55
C GLU A 61 4.55 25.54 -4.22
N GLN A 62 4.02 25.12 -5.37
CA GLN A 62 2.99 25.86 -6.09
C GLN A 62 1.63 25.77 -5.39
N LYS A 63 1.33 26.77 -4.57
CA LYS A 63 0.09 26.84 -3.76
C LYS A 63 -1.18 26.62 -4.59
N THR A 64 -1.26 27.17 -5.80
CA THR A 64 -2.44 27.05 -6.68
C THR A 64 -2.73 25.61 -7.07
N ILE A 65 -1.71 24.85 -7.50
CA ILE A 65 -1.83 23.43 -7.85
C ILE A 65 -2.20 22.61 -6.63
N LYS A 66 -1.51 22.84 -5.51
CA LYS A 66 -1.77 22.13 -4.26
C LYS A 66 -3.20 22.34 -3.75
N THR A 67 -3.70 23.57 -3.78
CA THR A 67 -5.09 23.88 -3.37
C THR A 67 -6.10 23.21 -4.31
N LYS A 68 -5.87 23.23 -5.62
CA LYS A 68 -6.75 22.52 -6.58
C LYS A 68 -6.73 21.01 -6.34
N LEU A 69 -5.55 20.42 -6.12
CA LEU A 69 -5.39 19.00 -5.81
C LEU A 69 -6.23 18.60 -4.59
N ILE A 70 -6.07 19.33 -3.48
CA ILE A 70 -6.78 19.07 -2.22
C ILE A 70 -8.30 19.28 -2.39
N ASN A 71 -8.72 20.25 -3.22
CA ASN A 71 -10.14 20.46 -3.49
C ASN A 71 -10.78 19.27 -4.22
N TYR A 72 -10.08 18.66 -5.18
CA TYR A 72 -10.59 17.49 -5.91
C TYR A 72 -10.42 16.17 -5.14
N PHE A 73 -9.35 16.04 -4.36
CA PHE A 73 -8.97 14.81 -3.67
C PHE A 73 -8.63 15.09 -2.20
N PRO A 74 -9.59 15.56 -1.39
CA PRO A 74 -9.32 16.04 -0.03
C PRO A 74 -8.75 14.95 0.90
N LYS A 75 -9.05 13.69 0.62
CA LYS A 75 -8.59 12.53 1.40
C LYS A 75 -7.61 11.66 0.63
N GLY A 76 -7.12 12.12 -0.52
CA GLY A 76 -6.33 11.32 -1.48
C GLY A 76 -7.16 10.74 -2.62
N VAL A 77 -6.47 9.99 -3.49
CA VAL A 77 -7.03 9.42 -4.74
C VAL A 77 -7.86 8.16 -4.55
N VAL A 78 -7.70 7.47 -3.42
CA VAL A 78 -8.50 6.28 -3.10
C VAL A 78 -9.79 6.72 -2.41
N ALA A 79 -10.93 6.37 -3.01
CA ALA A 79 -12.23 6.59 -2.42
C ALA A 79 -12.59 5.43 -1.48
N LEU A 80 -12.50 5.67 -0.17
CA LEU A 80 -12.84 4.68 0.85
C LEU A 80 -14.36 4.50 0.98
N LYS A 81 -14.81 3.25 1.12
CA LYS A 81 -16.23 2.92 1.22
C LYS A 81 -16.74 3.16 2.66
N PRO A 82 -17.93 3.80 2.84
CA PRO A 82 -18.52 3.99 4.17
C PRO A 82 -18.97 2.72 4.89
N CYS A 83 -19.15 1.60 4.17
CA CYS A 83 -19.69 0.34 4.72
C CYS A 83 -18.64 -0.56 5.38
N LEU A 84 -17.39 -0.13 5.48
CA LEU A 84 -16.32 -0.90 6.13
C LEU A 84 -16.44 -0.83 7.65
N ASP A 85 -16.02 -1.90 8.32
CA ASP A 85 -16.08 -2.00 9.79
C ASP A 85 -15.13 -0.99 10.48
N ILE A 86 -14.16 -0.44 9.75
CA ILE A 86 -13.10 0.45 10.25
C ILE A 86 -12.89 1.66 9.33
N ASN A 87 -12.54 2.80 9.92
CA ASN A 87 -12.07 3.99 9.19
C ASN A 87 -10.58 3.85 8.80
N TYR A 88 -10.30 3.76 7.50
CA TYR A 88 -8.94 3.68 6.94
C TYR A 88 -8.36 5.03 6.49
N GLU A 89 -9.08 6.13 6.64
CA GLU A 89 -8.58 7.47 6.26
C GLU A 89 -7.24 7.81 6.95
N PRO A 90 -7.03 7.52 8.26
CA PRO A 90 -5.74 7.78 8.89
C PRO A 90 -4.60 6.96 8.27
N LEU A 91 -4.87 5.70 7.87
CA LEU A 91 -3.87 4.88 7.19
C LEU A 91 -3.52 5.45 5.81
N GLN A 92 -4.53 5.86 5.05
CA GLN A 92 -4.34 6.50 3.76
C GLN A 92 -3.51 7.79 3.89
N GLU A 93 -3.75 8.62 4.90
CA GLU A 93 -2.97 9.83 5.17
C GLU A 93 -1.50 9.52 5.49
N LEU A 94 -1.22 8.54 6.35
CA LEU A 94 0.15 8.13 6.66
C LEU A 94 0.90 7.65 5.41
N LEU A 95 0.24 6.84 4.58
CA LEU A 95 0.81 6.32 3.35
C LEU A 95 1.04 7.42 2.29
N ILE A 96 0.12 8.38 2.15
CA ILE A 96 0.30 9.58 1.32
C ILE A 96 1.57 10.33 1.74
N ASN A 97 1.79 10.49 3.04
CA ASN A 97 2.94 11.21 3.58
C ASN A 97 4.24 10.38 3.61
N GLU A 98 4.22 9.15 3.09
CA GLU A 98 5.35 8.19 3.13
C GLU A 98 5.82 7.88 4.57
N SER A 99 4.93 8.02 5.57
CA SER A 99 5.14 7.64 6.97
C SER A 99 4.94 6.13 7.15
N PHE A 100 5.78 5.35 6.48
CA PHE A 100 5.57 3.90 6.33
C PHE A 100 5.69 3.12 7.63
N LYS A 101 6.50 3.58 8.60
CA LYS A 101 6.61 2.94 9.91
C LYS A 101 5.31 3.06 10.70
N GLU A 102 4.76 4.27 10.75
CA GLU A 102 3.50 4.55 11.44
C GLU A 102 2.33 3.85 10.73
N ALA A 103 2.36 3.80 9.39
CA ALA A 103 1.39 3.06 8.58
C ALA A 103 1.43 1.54 8.86
N ASP A 104 2.63 0.97 9.07
CA ASP A 104 2.81 -0.43 9.43
C ASP A 104 2.21 -0.75 10.81
N GLU A 105 2.53 0.07 11.81
CA GLU A 105 1.95 -0.05 13.15
C GLU A 105 0.43 0.07 13.13
N LEU A 106 -0.12 1.01 12.36
CA LEU A 106 -1.55 1.19 12.22
C LEU A 106 -2.22 0.05 11.47
N THR A 107 -1.58 -0.51 10.44
CA THR A 107 -2.06 -1.69 9.71
C THR A 107 -2.21 -2.88 10.65
N SER A 108 -1.21 -3.14 11.50
CA SER A 108 -1.27 -4.19 12.51
C SER A 108 -2.41 -3.98 13.52
N LYS A 109 -2.62 -2.73 13.97
CA LYS A 109 -3.75 -2.36 14.84
C LYS A 109 -5.10 -2.60 14.17
N HIS A 110 -5.27 -2.23 12.90
CA HIS A 110 -6.51 -2.47 12.16
C HIS A 110 -6.81 -3.97 12.03
N LEU A 111 -5.80 -4.79 11.69
CA LEU A 111 -5.98 -6.25 11.64
C LEU A 111 -6.45 -6.83 12.98
N CYS A 112 -5.91 -6.35 14.10
CA CYS A 112 -6.37 -6.76 15.43
C CYS A 112 -7.79 -6.26 15.75
N GLU A 113 -8.12 -5.02 15.39
CA GLU A 113 -9.44 -4.44 15.63
C GLU A 113 -10.54 -5.16 14.82
N LEU A 114 -10.27 -5.56 13.56
CA LEU A 114 -11.21 -6.36 12.76
C LEU A 114 -11.53 -7.69 13.45
N VAL A 115 -10.51 -8.36 13.98
CA VAL A 115 -10.69 -9.62 14.72
C VAL A 115 -11.46 -9.37 16.02
N LYS A 116 -11.18 -8.28 16.73
CA LYS A 116 -11.91 -7.89 17.93
C LYS A 116 -13.39 -7.61 17.64
N ILE A 117 -13.73 -6.95 16.53
CA ILE A 117 -15.12 -6.70 16.13
C ILE A 117 -15.88 -8.02 15.92
N LYS A 118 -15.26 -9.02 15.28
CA LYS A 118 -15.91 -10.32 15.01
C LYS A 118 -15.91 -11.28 16.20
N ALA A 119 -14.80 -11.38 16.92
CA ALA A 119 -14.63 -12.36 18.01
C ALA A 119 -14.92 -11.79 19.41
N LYS A 120 -15.05 -10.46 19.55
CA LYS A 120 -15.18 -9.74 20.84
C LYS A 120 -14.01 -10.01 21.81
N ILE A 121 -12.82 -10.27 21.26
CA ILE A 121 -11.60 -10.54 22.04
C ILE A 121 -10.52 -9.53 21.63
N GLU A 122 -9.96 -8.83 22.61
CA GLU A 122 -8.83 -7.93 22.39
C GLU A 122 -7.53 -8.72 22.24
N LYS A 123 -6.77 -8.41 21.18
CA LYS A 123 -5.49 -9.05 20.88
C LYS A 123 -4.48 -8.02 20.38
N LYS A 124 -3.20 -8.27 20.69
CA LYS A 124 -2.07 -7.49 20.16
C LYS A 124 -1.35 -8.20 18.99
N TRP A 125 -1.79 -9.41 18.65
CA TRP A 125 -1.27 -10.22 17.56
C TRP A 125 -2.33 -11.22 17.09
N LEU A 126 -2.19 -11.71 15.88
CA LEU A 126 -3.14 -12.66 15.27
C LEU A 126 -2.57 -14.08 15.22
N TYR A 127 -3.38 -15.06 15.59
CA TYR A 127 -3.12 -16.47 15.28
C TYR A 127 -3.70 -16.82 13.91
N PHE A 128 -3.30 -17.96 13.34
CA PHE A 128 -3.82 -18.40 12.03
C PHE A 128 -5.35 -18.60 12.04
N THR A 129 -5.92 -18.98 13.17
CA THR A 129 -7.38 -19.10 13.38
C THR A 129 -8.10 -17.76 13.40
N ASP A 130 -7.41 -16.64 13.63
CA ASP A 130 -8.00 -15.30 13.60
C ASP A 130 -8.12 -14.78 12.16
N ILE A 131 -7.26 -15.23 11.27
CA ILE A 131 -7.19 -14.76 9.88
C ILE A 131 -8.48 -15.03 9.11
N GLN A 132 -9.20 -16.11 9.44
CA GLN A 132 -10.49 -16.43 8.82
C GLN A 132 -11.60 -15.43 9.19
N LEU A 133 -11.42 -14.65 10.27
CA LEU A 133 -12.38 -13.65 10.73
C LEU A 133 -12.21 -12.30 10.03
N LEU A 134 -11.08 -12.07 9.36
CA LEU A 134 -10.80 -10.82 8.66
C LEU A 134 -11.74 -10.68 7.44
N PRO A 135 -12.58 -9.64 7.37
CA PRO A 135 -13.43 -9.41 6.21
C PRO A 135 -12.60 -9.21 4.93
N SER A 136 -13.06 -9.77 3.81
CA SER A 136 -12.32 -9.69 2.55
C SER A 136 -12.20 -8.26 2.00
N GLU A 137 -13.24 -7.44 2.19
CA GLU A 137 -13.24 -6.04 1.72
C GLU A 137 -12.25 -5.16 2.49
N ASP A 138 -12.17 -5.35 3.80
CA ASP A 138 -11.20 -4.68 4.67
C ASP A 138 -9.76 -5.09 4.34
N LEU A 139 -9.51 -6.39 4.17
CA LEU A 139 -8.18 -6.88 3.79
C LEU A 139 -7.77 -6.39 2.40
N PHE A 140 -8.71 -6.34 1.45
CA PHE A 140 -8.49 -5.73 0.14
C PHE A 140 -8.14 -4.24 0.29
N THR A 141 -8.88 -3.50 1.12
CA THR A 141 -8.65 -2.06 1.31
C THR A 141 -7.26 -1.78 1.88
N LEU A 142 -6.85 -2.53 2.91
CA LEU A 142 -5.49 -2.44 3.48
C LEU A 142 -4.42 -2.69 2.41
N ASP A 143 -4.52 -3.80 1.67
CA ASP A 143 -3.56 -4.14 0.63
C ASP A 143 -3.54 -3.11 -0.52
N PHE A 144 -4.72 -2.66 -0.93
CA PHE A 144 -4.88 -1.68 -1.99
C PHE A 144 -4.21 -0.36 -1.62
N LEU A 145 -4.47 0.17 -0.42
CA LEU A 145 -3.81 1.40 0.04
C LEU A 145 -2.29 1.29 0.03
N TRP A 146 -1.74 0.19 0.55
CA TRP A 146 -0.30 -0.06 0.51
C TRP A 146 0.25 -0.05 -0.92
N ARG A 147 -0.43 -0.69 -1.88
CA ARG A 147 0.00 -0.71 -3.29
C ARG A 147 -0.05 0.67 -3.94
N ILE A 148 -1.14 1.41 -3.74
CA ILE A 148 -1.33 2.73 -4.38
C ILE A 148 -0.23 3.71 -3.97
N TYR A 149 0.10 3.76 -2.68
CA TYR A 149 1.00 4.77 -2.13
C TYR A 149 2.45 4.31 -1.95
N SER A 150 2.77 3.10 -2.43
CA SER A 150 4.13 2.55 -2.48
C SER A 150 4.64 2.37 -3.91
N ARG A 151 3.95 2.93 -4.91
CA ARG A 151 4.28 2.76 -6.33
C ARG A 151 4.13 1.29 -6.80
N GLY A 152 3.26 0.53 -6.12
CA GLY A 152 3.03 -0.90 -6.37
C GLY A 152 4.02 -1.83 -5.66
N LYS A 153 4.96 -1.30 -4.88
CA LYS A 153 6.03 -2.10 -4.26
C LYS A 153 5.60 -2.86 -3.01
N PHE A 154 4.66 -2.32 -2.24
CA PHE A 154 4.27 -2.85 -0.93
C PHE A 154 2.83 -3.34 -0.93
N GLY A 155 2.54 -4.29 -0.04
CA GLY A 155 1.25 -4.96 0.07
C GLY A 155 1.39 -6.45 0.31
N PHE A 156 0.41 -7.05 1.02
CA PHE A 156 0.37 -8.49 1.26
C PHE A 156 0.18 -9.29 -0.03
N SER A 157 -0.51 -8.75 -1.03
CA SER A 157 -0.66 -9.39 -2.34
C SER A 157 0.66 -9.41 -3.10
N VAL A 158 1.49 -8.36 -2.98
CA VAL A 158 2.86 -8.33 -3.53
C VAL A 158 3.71 -9.41 -2.87
N GLN A 159 3.69 -9.49 -1.53
CA GLN A 159 4.38 -10.54 -0.78
C GLN A 159 3.92 -11.95 -1.20
N LYS A 160 2.61 -12.16 -1.35
CA LYS A 160 2.04 -13.41 -1.82
C LYS A 160 2.56 -13.78 -3.21
N GLN A 161 2.61 -12.84 -4.15
CA GLN A 161 3.12 -13.09 -5.49
C GLN A 161 4.60 -13.50 -5.45
N ILE A 162 5.42 -12.81 -4.65
CA ILE A 162 6.83 -13.18 -4.45
C ILE A 162 6.93 -14.58 -3.83
N TRP A 163 6.11 -14.90 -2.83
CA TRP A 163 6.08 -16.21 -2.18
C TRP A 163 5.73 -17.34 -3.16
N ILE A 164 4.72 -17.13 -4.02
CA ILE A 164 4.35 -18.08 -5.07
C ILE A 164 5.49 -18.27 -6.07
N LYS A 165 6.10 -17.18 -6.55
CA LYS A 165 7.26 -17.22 -7.47
C LYS A 165 8.49 -17.87 -6.83
N SER A 166 8.57 -17.90 -5.51
CA SER A 166 9.60 -18.59 -4.73
C SER A 166 9.22 -20.04 -4.40
N ASN A 167 8.32 -20.66 -5.17
CA ASN A 167 7.82 -22.02 -4.94
C ASN A 167 7.28 -22.24 -3.52
N LYS A 168 6.70 -21.19 -2.92
CA LYS A 168 6.19 -21.18 -1.54
C LYS A 168 7.27 -21.45 -0.47
N ASN A 169 8.54 -21.27 -0.80
CA ASN A 169 9.65 -21.35 0.14
C ASN A 169 9.74 -20.04 0.95
N TRP A 170 9.69 -20.16 2.28
CA TRP A 170 9.71 -19.03 3.20
C TRP A 170 11.07 -18.36 3.28
N ASP A 171 12.16 -19.12 3.32
CA ASP A 171 13.51 -18.55 3.43
C ASP A 171 13.86 -17.69 2.20
N ILE A 172 13.48 -18.17 1.01
CA ILE A 172 13.63 -17.40 -0.24
C ILE A 172 12.72 -16.15 -0.22
N LEU A 173 11.51 -16.23 0.34
CA LEU A 173 10.66 -15.06 0.50
C LEU A 173 11.34 -14.02 1.40
N TRP A 174 11.83 -14.43 2.59
CA TRP A 174 12.44 -13.54 3.56
C TRP A 174 13.67 -12.82 3.04
N GLU A 175 14.50 -13.53 2.25
CA GLU A 175 15.63 -12.92 1.57
C GLU A 175 15.16 -11.88 0.55
N LYS A 176 14.21 -12.23 -0.33
CA LYS A 176 13.71 -11.33 -1.39
C LYS A 176 13.04 -10.07 -0.85
N ILE A 177 12.22 -10.19 0.19
CA ILE A 177 11.56 -9.04 0.84
C ILE A 177 12.45 -8.41 1.91
N ASN A 178 13.70 -8.85 2.06
CA ASN A 178 14.71 -8.31 2.96
C ASN A 178 14.25 -8.24 4.44
N TRP A 179 13.65 -9.33 4.91
CA TRP A 179 13.29 -9.56 6.32
C TRP A 179 14.37 -10.34 7.09
N THR A 180 15.32 -10.94 6.38
CA THR A 180 16.48 -11.61 6.98
C THR A 180 17.78 -10.94 6.58
N SER A 181 18.76 -10.96 7.48
CA SER A 181 20.15 -10.58 7.23
C SER A 181 21.06 -11.70 7.75
N ASN A 182 21.91 -12.26 6.89
CA ASN A 182 22.78 -13.40 7.23
C ASN A 182 22.03 -14.59 7.87
N GLY A 183 20.84 -14.92 7.34
CA GLY A 183 20.00 -16.00 7.84
C GLY A 183 19.25 -15.71 9.15
N LEU A 184 19.42 -14.52 9.74
CA LEU A 184 18.73 -14.10 10.95
C LEU A 184 17.60 -13.12 10.63
N MET A 185 16.47 -13.25 11.33
CA MET A 185 15.36 -12.31 11.22
C MET A 185 15.77 -10.93 11.73
N LYS A 186 15.39 -9.90 10.99
CA LYS A 186 15.65 -8.51 11.35
C LYS A 186 14.88 -8.08 12.60
N ARG A 187 15.52 -7.21 13.38
CA ARG A 187 14.97 -6.63 14.61
C ARG A 187 14.11 -5.40 14.30
N TYR A 188 12.87 -5.45 14.77
CA TYR A 188 11.95 -4.32 14.72
C TYR A 188 12.30 -3.26 15.77
N PRO A 189 12.17 -1.95 15.45
CA PRO A 189 11.95 -1.38 14.12
C PRO A 189 13.23 -1.03 13.35
N GLN A 190 14.41 -1.06 13.99
CA GLN A 190 15.60 -0.36 13.48
C GLN A 190 16.26 -1.03 12.27
N GLU A 191 16.09 -2.34 12.07
CA GLU A 191 16.74 -3.07 10.97
C GLU A 191 15.90 -3.11 9.68
N PHE A 192 14.69 -2.56 9.71
CA PHE A 192 13.77 -2.46 8.57
C PHE A 192 13.95 -1.13 7.83
N GLU A 193 13.68 -1.13 6.53
CA GLU A 193 13.77 0.05 5.66
C GLU A 193 12.37 0.66 5.48
N TRP A 194 12.17 1.85 6.03
CA TRP A 194 10.88 2.53 6.08
C TRP A 194 10.68 3.54 4.95
N THR A 195 11.33 3.32 3.80
CA THR A 195 11.21 4.17 2.62
C THR A 195 10.96 3.35 1.36
N THR A 196 10.62 4.03 0.27
CA THR A 196 10.46 3.42 -1.06
C THR A 196 11.75 2.82 -1.64
N LYS A 197 12.90 2.96 -0.96
CA LYS A 197 14.15 2.27 -1.30
C LYS A 197 14.13 0.78 -0.93
N ALA A 198 13.25 0.37 -0.02
CA ALA A 198 13.09 -1.05 0.34
C ALA A 198 12.71 -1.90 -0.89
N PRO A 199 13.03 -3.21 -0.91
CA PRO A 199 12.63 -4.08 -2.01
C PRO A 199 11.12 -4.28 -2.07
N GLU A 200 10.64 -4.81 -3.19
CA GLU A 200 9.24 -5.23 -3.34
C GLU A 200 8.84 -6.22 -2.25
N GLY A 201 7.62 -6.07 -1.74
CA GLY A 201 7.06 -6.88 -0.66
C GLY A 201 7.64 -6.58 0.72
N HIS A 202 8.56 -5.63 0.89
CA HIS A 202 9.17 -5.37 2.21
C HIS A 202 8.14 -5.01 3.29
N LEU A 203 7.11 -4.25 2.92
CA LEU A 203 6.04 -3.80 3.80
C LEU A 203 4.65 -4.20 3.26
N PRO A 204 3.62 -4.24 4.10
CA PRO A 204 3.66 -4.15 5.57
C PRO A 204 4.30 -5.40 6.21
N LEU A 205 4.80 -5.26 7.44
CA LEU A 205 5.35 -6.35 8.23
C LEU A 205 4.24 -7.25 8.77
N PHE A 206 4.59 -8.52 8.94
CA PHE A 206 3.77 -9.49 9.65
C PHE A 206 4.66 -10.28 10.59
N ASN A 207 4.36 -10.28 11.89
CA ASN A 207 5.27 -10.82 12.90
C ASN A 207 5.45 -12.34 12.76
N GLN A 208 6.69 -12.78 12.52
CA GLN A 208 7.05 -14.20 12.34
C GLN A 208 7.53 -14.91 13.62
N LEU A 209 7.54 -14.24 14.79
CA LEU A 209 7.95 -14.85 16.07
C LEU A 209 7.09 -16.05 16.49
N ARG A 210 5.91 -16.23 15.87
CA ARG A 210 4.97 -17.32 16.12
C ARG A 210 4.83 -18.27 14.92
N GLY A 211 5.81 -18.26 14.03
CA GLY A 211 5.83 -19.05 12.81
C GLY A 211 5.03 -18.43 11.66
N THR A 212 5.02 -19.15 10.54
CA THR A 212 4.54 -18.64 9.24
C THR A 212 3.07 -18.93 8.96
N GLN A 213 2.39 -19.66 9.84
CA GLN A 213 1.02 -20.13 9.61
C GLN A 213 0.03 -18.98 9.44
N ALA A 214 0.11 -17.94 10.28
CA ALA A 214 -0.80 -16.81 10.19
C ALA A 214 -0.65 -16.05 8.85
N LEU A 215 0.58 -15.78 8.42
CA LEU A 215 0.82 -15.15 7.12
C LEU A 215 0.42 -16.07 5.95
N SER A 216 0.65 -17.39 6.06
CA SER A 216 0.18 -18.36 5.05
C SER A 216 -1.33 -18.32 4.88
N TYR A 217 -2.09 -18.28 5.99
CA TYR A 217 -3.55 -18.16 5.93
C TYR A 217 -3.96 -16.79 5.37
N LEU A 218 -3.21 -15.73 5.66
CA LEU A 218 -3.48 -14.40 5.10
C LEU A 218 -3.33 -14.43 3.58
N PHE A 219 -2.25 -15.04 3.07
CA PHE A 219 -2.05 -15.22 1.62
C PHE A 219 -3.16 -16.07 0.98
N LYS A 220 -3.74 -17.05 1.69
CA LYS A 220 -4.88 -17.82 1.18
C LYS A 220 -6.16 -16.98 1.07
N ARG A 221 -6.34 -15.96 1.93
CA ARG A 221 -7.50 -15.05 1.91
C ARG A 221 -7.44 -14.01 0.78
N ILE A 222 -6.25 -13.71 0.26
CA ILE A 222 -6.05 -12.76 -0.84
C ILE A 222 -6.48 -13.42 -2.15
N THR A 223 -7.55 -12.94 -2.78
CA THR A 223 -8.10 -13.54 -4.02
C THR A 223 -8.06 -12.60 -5.23
N TRP A 224 -7.50 -11.40 -5.05
CA TRP A 224 -7.31 -10.41 -6.11
C TRP A 224 -5.89 -10.45 -6.69
#